data_AF-A0A1Z7ZUJ9-F1
#
_entry.id   AF-A0A1Z7ZUJ9-F1
#
_cell.length_a   1.000
_cell.length_b   1.000
_cell.length_c   1.000
_cell.angle_alpha   90.00
_cell.angle_beta   90.00
_cell.angle_gamma   90.00
#
_symmetry.space_group_name_H-M   'P 1'
#
loop_
_entity.id
_entity.type
_entity.pdbx_description
1 polymer ?
#
loop_
_entity_poly.entity_id
_entity_poly.type
_entity_poly.pdbx_seq_one_letter_code
_entity_poly.pdbx_strand_id
1 'polypeptide(L)'
;MGWIEIVSFLVGALSGAAICYFGVMRQRTENAVERQMRELQEEFTAYRENVNQHFHQTANLVNDLSANYISVQKHLETAATSFAEPPRSFEIEEDSEALPTPKPEFATLEIQAPAVDEEDAGFSGETVEPPRDYAPKSDPKEQGTLDEGFRLQDQAATPPSAN
;
A
#
# COMPACT_ATOMS: atom_id res chain seq x y z
N MET A 1 68.43 -40.08 -18.05
CA MET A 1 68.05 -38.68 -17.75
C MET A 1 66.67 -38.39 -18.35
N GLY A 2 65.58 -39.00 -17.85
CA GLY A 2 64.25 -38.81 -18.46
C GLY A 2 63.05 -39.06 -17.53
N TRP A 3 63.28 -39.65 -16.35
CA TRP A 3 62.20 -39.94 -15.40
C TRP A 3 61.71 -38.68 -14.67
N ILE A 4 62.56 -37.64 -14.58
CA ILE A 4 62.24 -36.37 -13.94
C ILE A 4 61.16 -35.61 -14.73
N GLU A 5 61.20 -35.66 -16.07
CA GLU A 5 60.19 -35.03 -16.94
C GLU A 5 58.83 -35.74 -16.84
N ILE A 6 58.83 -37.06 -16.68
CA ILE A 6 57.60 -37.84 -16.53
C ILE A 6 56.96 -37.55 -15.16
N VAL A 7 57.77 -37.43 -14.12
CA VAL A 7 57.28 -37.10 -12.77
C VAL A 7 56.77 -35.66 -12.71
N SER A 8 57.47 -34.70 -13.32
CA SER A 8 57.00 -33.30 -13.35
C SER A 8 55.68 -33.16 -14.12
N PHE A 9 55.54 -33.86 -15.25
CA PHE A 9 54.31 -33.88 -16.03
C PHE A 9 53.14 -34.50 -15.25
N LEU A 10 53.36 -35.61 -14.54
CA LEU A 10 52.34 -36.25 -13.72
C LEU A 10 51.89 -35.36 -12.56
N VAL A 11 52.81 -34.69 -11.88
CA VAL A 11 52.48 -33.77 -10.78
C VAL A 11 51.72 -32.55 -11.29
N GLY A 12 52.13 -31.99 -12.44
CA GLY A 12 51.43 -30.89 -13.09
C GLY A 12 50.01 -31.28 -13.51
N ALA A 13 49.83 -32.47 -14.10
CA ALA A 13 48.53 -32.98 -14.52
C ALA A 13 47.59 -33.23 -13.33
N LEU A 14 48.10 -33.82 -12.24
CA LEU A 14 47.34 -34.03 -11.01
C LEU A 14 46.94 -32.70 -10.35
N SER A 15 47.88 -31.76 -10.26
CA SER A 15 47.63 -30.44 -9.68
C SER A 15 46.62 -29.64 -10.52
N GLY A 16 46.77 -29.62 -11.84
CA GLY A 16 45.83 -28.97 -12.75
C GLY A 16 44.43 -29.57 -12.68
N ALA A 17 44.31 -30.90 -12.63
CA ALA A 17 43.04 -31.59 -12.48
C ALA A 17 42.37 -31.26 -11.14
N ALA A 18 43.14 -31.22 -10.05
CA ALA A 18 42.63 -30.85 -8.73
C ALA A 18 42.11 -29.41 -8.71
N ILE A 19 42.85 -28.45 -9.28
CA ILE A 19 42.44 -27.04 -9.34
C ILE A 19 41.17 -26.88 -10.18
N CYS A 20 41.06 -27.55 -11.34
CA CYS A 20 39.86 -27.49 -12.17
C CYS A 20 38.65 -28.10 -11.44
N TYR A 21 38.84 -29.22 -10.75
CA TYR A 21 37.78 -29.88 -9.99
C TYR A 21 37.26 -28.98 -8.85
N PHE A 22 38.17 -28.35 -8.10
CA PHE A 22 37.81 -27.40 -7.04
C PHE A 22 37.12 -26.14 -7.59
N GLY A 23 37.57 -25.61 -8.73
CA GLY A 23 36.94 -24.44 -9.38
C GLY A 23 35.50 -24.70 -9.81
N VAL A 24 35.22 -25.84 -10.43
CA VAL A 24 33.86 -26.25 -10.84
C VAL A 24 32.96 -26.46 -9.63
N MET A 25 33.48 -27.04 -8.54
CA MET A 25 32.70 -27.22 -7.32
C MET A 25 32.31 -25.88 -6.67
N ARG A 26 33.19 -24.88 -6.75
CA ARG A 26 32.97 -23.54 -6.18
C ARG A 26 32.01 -22.67 -7.01
N GLN A 27 32.03 -22.82 -8.34
CA GLN A 27 31.01 -22.19 -9.21
C GLN A 27 29.58 -22.67 -8.88
N ARG A 28 29.41 -23.93 -8.46
CA ARG A 28 28.08 -24.44 -8.07
C ARG A 28 27.51 -23.72 -6.85
N THR A 29 28.35 -23.29 -5.91
CA THR A 29 27.90 -22.55 -4.72
C THR A 29 27.52 -21.11 -5.05
N GLU A 30 28.24 -20.46 -5.96
CA GLU A 30 27.92 -19.09 -6.42
C GLU A 30 26.57 -19.06 -7.17
N ASN A 31 26.37 -20.04 -8.06
CA ASN A 31 25.09 -20.23 -8.76
C ASN A 31 23.91 -20.46 -7.82
N ALA A 32 24.12 -21.01 -6.62
CA ALA A 32 23.04 -21.23 -5.66
C ALA A 32 22.58 -19.92 -5.00
N VAL A 33 23.50 -19.00 -4.72
CA VAL A 33 23.18 -17.69 -4.15
C VAL A 33 22.46 -16.82 -5.17
N GLU A 34 22.90 -16.79 -6.43
CA GLU A 34 22.21 -16.05 -7.49
C GLU A 34 20.77 -16.55 -7.71
N ARG A 35 20.55 -17.86 -7.58
CA ARG A 35 19.20 -18.45 -7.66
C ARG A 35 18.31 -17.98 -6.52
N GLN A 36 18.81 -17.98 -5.29
CA GLN A 36 18.06 -17.50 -4.13
C GLN A 36 17.66 -16.03 -4.30
N MET A 37 18.57 -15.18 -4.78
CA MET A 37 18.26 -13.78 -5.02
C MET A 37 17.19 -13.59 -6.10
N ARG A 38 17.27 -14.39 -7.17
CA ARG A 38 16.26 -14.38 -8.25
C ARG A 38 14.90 -14.85 -7.75
N GLU A 39 14.87 -15.93 -7.00
CA GLU A 39 13.64 -16.49 -6.40
C GLU A 39 12.99 -15.48 -5.45
N LEU A 40 13.76 -14.85 -4.57
CA LEU A 40 13.26 -13.80 -3.69
C LEU A 40 12.69 -12.60 -4.47
N GLN A 41 13.39 -12.16 -5.51
CA GLN A 41 12.92 -11.04 -6.34
C GLN A 41 11.63 -11.40 -7.11
N GLU A 42 11.51 -12.63 -7.57
CA GLU A 42 10.31 -13.17 -8.20
C GLU A 42 9.14 -13.21 -7.20
N GLU A 43 9.36 -13.71 -5.98
CA GLU A 43 8.37 -13.70 -4.90
C GLU A 43 7.93 -12.28 -4.54
N PHE A 44 8.86 -11.32 -4.42
CA PHE A 44 8.52 -9.92 -4.16
C PHE A 44 7.68 -9.31 -5.29
N THR A 45 8.03 -9.62 -6.55
CA THR A 45 7.29 -9.12 -7.71
C THR A 45 5.88 -9.72 -7.75
N ALA A 46 5.75 -11.03 -7.51
CA ALA A 46 4.48 -11.72 -7.44
C ALA A 46 3.61 -11.21 -6.27
N TYR A 47 4.21 -10.93 -5.11
CA TYR A 47 3.50 -10.35 -3.97
C TYR A 47 2.98 -8.94 -4.30
N ARG A 48 3.81 -8.08 -4.92
CA ARG A 48 3.39 -6.75 -5.35
C ARG A 48 2.23 -6.79 -6.33
N GLU A 49 2.27 -7.74 -7.27
CA GLU A 49 1.19 -7.95 -8.23
C GLU A 49 -0.10 -8.39 -7.52
N ASN A 50 -0.02 -9.37 -6.61
CA ASN A 50 -1.17 -9.85 -5.84
C ASN A 50 -1.81 -8.75 -4.99
N VAL A 51 -1.00 -7.91 -4.35
CA VAL A 51 -1.49 -6.76 -3.58
C VAL A 51 -2.17 -5.73 -4.47
N ASN A 52 -1.58 -5.43 -5.64
CA ASN A 52 -2.17 -4.51 -6.60
C ASN A 52 -3.53 -5.02 -7.10
N GLN A 53 -3.60 -6.31 -7.45
CA GLN A 53 -4.85 -6.97 -7.82
C GLN A 53 -5.90 -6.86 -6.70
N HIS A 54 -5.52 -7.02 -5.43
CA HIS A 54 -6.45 -6.89 -4.32
C HIS A 54 -6.95 -5.44 -4.16
N PHE A 55 -6.11 -4.43 -4.37
CA PHE A 55 -6.55 -3.03 -4.37
C PHE A 55 -7.50 -2.72 -5.52
N HIS A 56 -7.24 -3.24 -6.72
CA HIS A 56 -8.17 -3.13 -7.85
C HIS A 56 -9.53 -3.77 -7.55
N GLN A 57 -9.54 -4.98 -7.00
CA GLN A 57 -10.78 -5.67 -6.63
C GLN A 57 -11.54 -4.92 -5.54
N THR A 58 -10.84 -4.44 -4.50
CA THR A 58 -11.45 -3.64 -3.43
C THR A 58 -12.03 -2.33 -3.97
N ALA A 59 -11.32 -1.63 -4.87
CA ALA A 59 -11.82 -0.40 -5.48
C ALA A 59 -13.13 -0.62 -6.25
N ASN A 60 -13.20 -1.72 -7.02
CA ASN A 60 -14.43 -2.10 -7.72
C ASN A 60 -15.58 -2.38 -6.73
N LEU A 61 -15.31 -3.13 -5.65
CA LEU A 61 -16.32 -3.45 -4.63
C LEU A 61 -16.83 -2.20 -3.91
N VAL A 62 -15.94 -1.25 -3.58
CA VAL A 62 -16.30 0.02 -2.94
C VAL A 62 -17.11 0.90 -3.89
N ASN A 63 -16.77 0.91 -5.18
CA ASN A 63 -17.54 1.61 -6.20
C ASN A 63 -18.95 1.01 -6.33
N ASP A 64 -19.07 -0.32 -6.39
CA ASP A 64 -20.35 -1.02 -6.46
C ASP A 64 -21.20 -0.78 -5.21
N LEU A 65 -20.58 -0.78 -4.02
CA LEU A 65 -21.27 -0.45 -2.77
C LEU A 65 -21.84 0.97 -2.82
N SER A 66 -21.04 1.94 -3.28
CA SER A 66 -21.46 3.34 -3.39
C SER A 66 -22.59 3.52 -4.40
N ALA A 67 -22.49 2.87 -5.57
CA ALA A 67 -23.54 2.89 -6.58
C ALA A 67 -24.85 2.30 -6.03
N ASN A 68 -24.77 1.16 -5.33
CA ASN A 68 -25.93 0.54 -4.70
C ASN A 68 -26.53 1.43 -3.60
N TYR A 69 -25.70 2.08 -2.77
CA TYR A 69 -26.16 3.02 -1.76
C TYR A 69 -26.96 4.19 -2.36
N ILE A 70 -26.44 4.81 -3.43
CA ILE A 70 -27.12 5.89 -4.16
C ILE A 70 -28.47 5.39 -4.73
N SER A 71 -28.49 4.17 -5.27
CA SER A 71 -29.72 3.59 -5.82
C SER A 71 -30.82 3.39 -4.76
N VAL A 72 -30.43 2.94 -3.55
CA VAL A 72 -31.33 2.77 -2.42
C VAL A 72 -31.87 4.12 -1.95
N GLN A 73 -31.00 5.12 -1.86
CA GLN A 73 -31.38 6.48 -1.49
C GLN A 73 -32.42 7.06 -2.47
N LYS A 74 -32.17 6.95 -3.78
CA LYS A 74 -33.09 7.41 -4.83
C LYS A 74 -34.45 6.69 -4.78
N HIS A 75 -34.44 5.40 -4.46
CA HIS A 75 -35.67 4.63 -4.30
C HIS A 75 -36.47 5.12 -3.09
N LEU A 76 -35.80 5.43 -1.97
CA LEU A 76 -36.43 5.99 -0.78
C LEU A 76 -37.07 7.35 -1.08
N GLU A 77 -36.37 8.24 -1.79
CA GLU A 77 -36.92 9.53 -2.24
C GLU A 77 -38.18 9.35 -3.09
N THR A 78 -38.13 8.44 -4.06
CA THR A 78 -39.28 8.13 -4.94
C THR A 78 -40.46 7.58 -4.13
N ALA A 79 -40.20 6.67 -3.18
CA ALA A 79 -41.23 6.10 -2.32
C ALA A 79 -41.84 7.16 -1.39
N ALA A 80 -41.02 8.04 -0.80
CA ALA A 80 -41.50 9.13 0.04
C ALA A 80 -42.39 10.10 -0.75
N THR A 81 -42.01 10.48 -1.97
CA THR A 81 -42.87 11.31 -2.85
C THR A 81 -44.17 10.60 -3.19
N SER A 82 -44.13 9.30 -3.52
CA SER A 82 -45.34 8.51 -3.80
C SER A 82 -46.26 8.38 -2.59
N PHE A 83 -45.72 8.31 -1.37
CA PHE A 83 -46.52 8.24 -0.14
C PHE A 83 -47.02 9.61 0.33
N ALA A 84 -46.36 10.69 -0.08
CA ALA A 84 -46.78 12.06 0.22
C ALA A 84 -47.85 12.59 -0.74
N GLU A 85 -48.10 11.93 -1.88
CA GLU A 85 -49.21 12.27 -2.77
C GLU A 85 -50.55 11.91 -2.11
N PRO A 86 -51.40 12.90 -1.77
CA PRO A 86 -52.68 12.61 -1.15
C PRO A 86 -53.57 11.83 -2.12
N PRO A 87 -54.44 10.92 -1.64
CA PRO A 87 -55.36 10.21 -2.50
C PRO A 87 -56.26 11.20 -3.23
N ARG A 88 -56.37 11.05 -4.57
CA ARG A 88 -57.18 11.87 -5.50
C ARG A 88 -58.64 12.13 -5.06
N SER A 89 -59.14 11.48 -4.02
CA SER A 89 -60.46 11.76 -3.43
C SER A 89 -60.49 12.97 -2.49
N PHE A 90 -59.33 13.52 -2.11
CA PHE A 90 -59.21 14.82 -1.44
C PHE A 90 -58.78 15.90 -2.45
N GLU A 91 -59.60 16.13 -3.47
CA GLU A 91 -59.51 17.36 -4.27
C GLU A 91 -59.99 18.52 -3.39
N ILE A 92 -59.09 19.03 -2.55
CA ILE A 92 -59.23 20.38 -2.02
C ILE A 92 -58.77 21.29 -3.16
N GLU A 93 -59.67 22.13 -3.67
CA GLU A 93 -59.34 23.31 -4.49
C GLU A 93 -58.46 24.24 -3.65
N GLU A 94 -57.18 23.89 -3.54
CA GLU A 94 -56.17 24.76 -2.99
C GLU A 94 -55.37 25.28 -4.18
N ASP A 95 -55.51 26.58 -4.42
CA ASP A 95 -54.51 27.47 -5.03
C ASP A 95 -53.19 27.43 -4.22
N SER A 96 -52.66 26.24 -3.98
CA SER A 96 -51.39 26.00 -3.33
C SER A 96 -50.33 26.15 -4.41
N GLU A 97 -49.97 27.42 -4.63
CA GLU A 97 -48.65 27.86 -5.04
C GLU A 97 -47.62 26.81 -4.62
N ALA A 98 -47.19 25.99 -5.58
CA ALA A 98 -46.41 24.80 -5.33
C ALA A 98 -45.24 25.19 -4.44
N LEU A 99 -45.30 24.77 -3.16
CA LEU A 99 -44.24 25.05 -2.21
C LEU A 99 -42.94 24.70 -2.92
N PRO A 100 -41.96 25.63 -2.97
CA PRO A 100 -40.66 25.30 -3.51
C PRO A 100 -40.16 24.21 -2.58
N THR A 101 -40.33 22.95 -2.95
CA THR A 101 -39.68 21.84 -2.28
C THR A 101 -38.22 22.15 -2.51
N PRO A 102 -37.44 22.61 -1.51
CA PRO A 102 -36.01 22.59 -1.68
C PRO A 102 -35.76 21.09 -1.86
N LYS A 103 -35.44 20.66 -3.09
CA LYS A 103 -34.84 19.35 -3.29
C LYS A 103 -33.70 19.36 -2.30
N PRO A 104 -33.73 18.57 -1.22
CA PRO A 104 -32.55 18.49 -0.40
C PRO A 104 -31.49 17.93 -1.34
N GLU A 105 -30.56 18.79 -1.78
CA GLU A 105 -29.29 18.36 -2.33
C GLU A 105 -28.58 17.67 -1.17
N PHE A 106 -29.02 16.44 -0.87
CA PHE A 106 -28.22 15.52 -0.12
C PHE A 106 -27.00 15.34 -0.99
N ALA A 107 -25.88 15.90 -0.53
CA ALA A 107 -24.60 15.81 -1.17
C ALA A 107 -24.40 14.37 -1.66
N THR A 108 -24.64 14.17 -2.95
CA THR A 108 -24.26 12.96 -3.63
C THR A 108 -22.77 12.87 -3.35
N LEU A 109 -22.31 11.76 -2.75
CA LEU A 109 -20.92 11.37 -2.90
C LEU A 109 -20.75 11.13 -4.40
N GLU A 110 -20.56 12.23 -5.14
CA GLU A 110 -20.15 12.22 -6.51
C GLU A 110 -18.73 11.68 -6.43
N ILE A 111 -18.62 10.37 -6.68
CA ILE A 111 -17.35 9.75 -6.96
C ILE A 111 -16.88 10.49 -8.19
N GLN A 112 -16.05 11.51 -7.97
CA GLN A 112 -15.32 12.16 -9.03
C GLN A 112 -14.45 11.04 -9.60
N ALA A 113 -14.96 10.41 -10.67
CA ALA A 113 -14.15 9.55 -11.50
C ALA A 113 -12.91 10.39 -11.79
N PRO A 114 -11.70 9.89 -11.50
CA PRO A 114 -10.50 10.67 -11.71
C PRO A 114 -10.58 11.15 -13.16
N ALA A 115 -10.68 12.47 -13.33
CA ALA A 115 -10.47 13.05 -14.63
C ALA A 115 -9.11 12.51 -15.08
N VAL A 116 -9.08 11.89 -16.26
CA VAL A 116 -7.81 11.57 -16.91
C VAL A 116 -7.24 12.90 -17.36
N ASP A 117 -6.83 13.71 -16.38
CA ASP A 117 -5.88 14.77 -16.61
C ASP A 117 -4.57 14.04 -16.81
N GLU A 118 -4.09 14.05 -18.05
CA GLU A 118 -2.72 13.70 -18.46
C GLU A 118 -1.68 14.65 -17.84
N GLU A 119 -1.97 15.23 -16.68
CA GLU A 119 -0.97 15.80 -15.81
C GLU A 119 -0.51 14.66 -14.90
N ASP A 120 0.53 13.98 -15.38
CA ASP A 120 1.49 13.25 -14.55
C ASP A 120 1.51 13.90 -13.18
N ALA A 121 1.08 13.16 -12.15
CA ALA A 121 0.92 13.67 -10.79
C ALA A 121 2.24 14.29 -10.37
N GLY A 122 2.38 15.57 -10.68
CA GLY A 122 3.60 16.31 -10.55
C GLY A 122 3.81 16.37 -9.07
N PHE A 123 4.78 15.59 -8.60
CA PHE A 123 5.30 15.66 -7.25
C PHE A 123 5.79 17.11 -7.08
N SER A 124 4.87 17.99 -6.69
CA SER A 124 5.10 19.40 -6.52
C SER A 124 5.84 19.56 -5.20
N GLY A 125 7.14 19.27 -5.23
CA GLY A 125 8.20 19.81 -4.37
C GLY A 125 8.07 19.68 -2.85
N GLU A 126 6.97 19.19 -2.31
CA GLU A 126 6.81 18.98 -0.88
C GLU A 126 7.47 17.65 -0.59
N THR A 127 8.62 17.73 0.08
CA THR A 127 9.37 16.57 0.55
C THR A 127 8.43 15.70 1.38
N VAL A 128 7.90 14.64 0.76
CA VAL A 128 7.20 13.55 1.45
C VAL A 128 8.24 12.91 2.35
N GLU A 129 8.37 13.43 3.56
CA GLU A 129 9.26 12.86 4.55
C GLU A 129 8.68 11.49 4.92
N PRO A 130 9.45 10.40 4.78
CA PRO A 130 8.96 9.08 5.15
C PRO A 130 8.49 9.09 6.61
N PRO A 131 7.53 8.22 6.97
CA PRO A 131 7.06 8.11 8.34
C PRO A 131 8.27 7.96 9.28
N ARG A 132 8.40 8.89 10.22
CA ARG A 132 9.56 8.98 11.13
C ARG A 132 9.70 7.79 12.09
N ASP A 133 8.80 6.82 11.99
CA ASP A 133 8.69 5.66 12.87
C ASP A 133 9.65 4.50 12.53
N TYR A 134 10.44 4.60 11.45
CA TYR A 134 11.40 3.56 11.05
C TYR A 134 12.87 3.88 11.38
N ALA A 135 13.17 5.01 12.02
CA ALA A 135 14.55 5.37 12.32
C ALA A 135 15.19 4.37 13.31
N PRO A 136 16.34 3.76 12.99
CA PRO A 136 17.04 2.89 13.92
C PRO A 136 17.47 3.70 15.15
N LYS A 137 17.37 3.09 16.34
CA LYS A 137 17.77 3.71 17.61
C LYS A 137 19.25 4.11 17.56
N SER A 138 19.57 5.33 18.00
CA SER A 138 20.96 5.81 17.99
C SER A 138 21.78 5.14 19.09
N ASP A 139 21.13 4.82 20.21
CA ASP A 139 21.71 4.08 21.33
C ASP A 139 20.86 2.84 21.70
N PRO A 140 21.50 1.71 22.06
CA PRO A 140 20.80 0.47 22.40
C PRO A 140 19.98 0.56 23.70
N LYS A 141 20.20 1.59 24.53
CA LYS A 141 19.43 1.86 25.75
C LYS A 141 18.33 2.91 25.53
N GLU A 142 18.20 3.44 24.33
CA GLU A 142 17.19 4.44 24.00
C GLU A 142 15.81 3.78 23.94
N GLN A 143 14.87 4.36 24.69
CA GLN A 143 13.52 3.84 24.78
C GLN A 143 12.79 4.12 23.45
N GLY A 144 12.25 3.06 22.84
CA GLY A 144 11.60 3.17 21.53
C GLY A 144 10.21 3.82 21.63
N THR A 145 9.69 4.31 20.51
CA THR A 145 8.32 4.84 20.41
C THR A 145 7.22 3.80 20.68
N LEU A 146 7.56 2.50 20.63
CA LEU A 146 6.69 1.37 20.98
C LEU A 146 7.00 0.75 22.35
N ASP A 147 7.95 1.31 23.09
CA ASP A 147 8.37 0.79 24.38
C ASP A 147 7.41 1.27 25.49
N GLU A 148 7.17 0.43 26.48
CA GLU A 148 6.08 0.54 27.46
C GLU A 148 6.20 1.78 28.36
N GLY A 149 7.41 2.32 28.50
CA GLY A 149 7.70 3.55 29.25
C GLY A 149 7.73 4.83 28.41
N PHE A 150 7.43 4.75 27.12
CA PHE A 150 7.35 5.93 26.25
C PHE A 150 6.20 6.84 26.70
N ARG A 151 6.50 8.12 26.97
CA ARG A 151 5.61 9.14 27.60
C ARG A 151 5.31 8.97 29.09
N LEU A 152 5.90 8.00 29.78
CA LEU A 152 5.79 7.87 31.25
C LEU A 152 6.90 8.59 32.03
N GLN A 153 7.83 9.25 31.34
CA GLN A 153 8.80 10.13 31.99
C GLN A 153 8.12 11.45 32.33
N ASP A 154 7.62 11.51 33.55
CA ASP A 154 6.96 12.67 34.14
C ASP A 154 7.76 13.95 33.89
N GLN A 155 7.03 14.95 33.41
CA GLN A 155 7.37 16.36 33.41
C GLN A 155 7.90 16.77 34.79
N ALA A 156 9.23 16.68 34.99
CA ALA A 156 9.90 17.24 36.14
C ALA A 156 9.71 18.76 36.09
N ALA A 157 8.76 19.23 36.89
CA ALA A 157 8.31 20.60 37.02
C ALA A 157 9.46 21.61 36.95
N THR A 158 9.45 22.45 35.91
CA THR A 158 10.13 23.74 35.98
C THR A 158 9.20 24.67 36.79
N PRO A 159 9.56 25.09 38.02
CA PRO A 159 8.72 26.01 38.77
C PRO A 159 8.64 27.37 38.03
N PRO A 160 7.49 28.07 38.07
CA PRO A 160 7.34 29.33 37.37
C PRO A 160 8.29 30.39 37.94
N SER A 161 9.02 31.06 37.05
CA SER A 161 9.79 32.27 37.36
C SER A 161 8.84 33.32 37.93
N ALA A 162 9.04 33.72 39.19
CA ALA A 162 8.38 34.87 39.78
C ALA A 162 8.93 36.16 39.16
N ASN A 163 8.03 37.14 38.96
CA ASN A 163 8.36 38.53 38.60
C ASN A 163 9.29 39.18 39.61
#